data_AF-A0A3N0UND0-F1
#
_entry.id   AF-A0A3N0UND0-F1
#
_cell.length_a   1.000
_cell.length_b   1.000
_cell.length_c   1.000
_cell.angle_alpha   90.00
_cell.angle_beta   90.00
_cell.angle_gamma   90.00
#
_symmetry.space_group_name_H-M   'P 1'
#
loop_
_entity.id
_entity.type
_entity.pdbx_description
1 polymer ?
#
loop_
_entity_poly.entity_id
_entity_poly.type
_entity_poly.pdbx_seq_one_letter_code
_entity_poly.pdbx_strand_id
1 'polypeptide(L)'
;MFFTSFNGFFFYMCKTTVGESITFFTICSIISLILYFSSEIQEFSIAGNIVKLREVRKKADKVLAELQVSHLAMFKFLLESSKKFGGGFASISPKDERIDDFLFLYENIEQAGLVEELAEKIAGCAELLMRAQVVNCSSSYAKVDCNKYYTPDELTNEALRSENIRQGNSRTEEEDRLLVLEVVSYYRTLYNIFLKAKKYTI
;
A
#
# COMPACT_ATOMS: atom_id res chain seq x y z
N MET A 1 18.40 -37.31 28.33
CA MET A 1 19.40 -37.54 29.41
C MET A 1 19.76 -36.28 30.19
N PHE A 2 19.97 -35.11 29.57
CA PHE A 2 20.28 -33.87 30.32
C PHE A 2 19.15 -33.40 31.26
N PHE A 3 17.89 -33.55 30.84
CA PHE A 3 16.72 -33.08 31.60
C PHE A 3 16.45 -33.88 32.89
N THR A 4 16.75 -35.18 32.88
CA THR A 4 16.58 -36.06 34.03
C THR A 4 17.66 -35.84 35.09
N SER A 5 18.91 -35.59 34.66
CA SER A 5 20.03 -35.32 35.56
C SER A 5 19.92 -33.94 36.23
N PHE A 6 19.42 -32.93 35.51
CA PHE A 6 19.21 -31.58 36.06
C PHE A 6 18.08 -31.54 37.11
N ASN A 7 16.96 -32.24 36.85
CA ASN A 7 15.85 -32.33 37.81
C ASN A 7 16.24 -33.10 39.08
N GLY A 8 17.01 -34.18 38.96
CA GLY A 8 17.52 -34.92 40.13
C GLY A 8 18.43 -34.08 41.03
N PHE A 9 19.27 -33.23 40.44
CA PHE A 9 20.14 -32.30 41.16
C PHE A 9 19.34 -31.19 41.88
N PHE A 10 18.30 -30.65 41.24
CA PHE A 10 17.44 -29.62 41.82
C PHE A 10 16.63 -30.15 43.03
N PHE A 11 16.16 -31.40 42.97
CA PHE A 11 15.44 -32.06 44.06
C PHE A 11 16.33 -32.35 45.29
N TYR A 12 17.60 -32.73 45.06
CA TYR A 12 18.55 -32.93 46.14
C TYR A 12 18.80 -31.65 46.96
N MET A 13 18.76 -30.48 46.30
CA MET A 13 18.99 -29.19 46.93
C MET A 13 17.76 -28.62 47.68
N CYS A 14 16.54 -29.03 47.34
CA CYS A 14 15.31 -28.39 47.82
C CYS A 14 14.58 -29.07 49.01
N LYS A 15 15.06 -30.20 49.56
CA LYS A 15 14.43 -30.90 50.72
C LYS A 15 12.90 -31.06 50.61
N THR A 16 12.41 -31.43 49.43
CA THR A 16 10.98 -31.65 49.19
C THR A 16 10.50 -32.97 49.80
N THR A 17 9.20 -33.07 50.09
CA THR A 17 8.63 -34.33 50.54
C THR A 17 8.55 -35.35 49.39
N VAL A 18 8.53 -36.64 49.74
CA VAL A 18 8.49 -37.73 48.75
C VAL A 18 7.27 -37.60 47.82
N GLY A 19 6.12 -37.15 48.35
CA GLY A 19 4.89 -36.93 47.58
C GLY A 19 5.01 -35.85 46.52
N GLU A 20 5.54 -34.68 46.87
CA GLU A 20 5.73 -33.55 45.94
C GLU A 20 6.68 -33.92 44.78
N SER A 21 7.69 -34.74 45.09
CA SER A 21 8.65 -35.23 44.11
C SER A 21 8.00 -36.13 43.06
N ILE A 22 7.15 -37.07 43.50
CA ILE A 22 6.42 -37.99 42.61
C ILE A 22 5.44 -37.21 41.72
N THR A 23 4.73 -36.22 42.26
CA THR A 23 3.80 -35.39 41.49
C THR A 23 4.53 -34.56 40.44
N PHE A 24 5.69 -34.00 40.77
CA PHE A 24 6.49 -33.24 39.80
C PHE A 24 7.00 -34.15 38.67
N PHE A 25 7.54 -35.33 39.00
CA PHE A 25 8.01 -36.29 37.99
C PHE A 25 6.89 -36.77 37.06
N THR A 26 5.69 -37.01 37.59
CA THR A 26 4.54 -37.43 36.78
C THR A 26 4.09 -36.33 35.82
N ILE A 27 4.02 -35.07 36.26
CA ILE A 27 3.69 -33.93 35.39
C ILE A 27 4.76 -33.76 34.30
N CYS A 28 6.04 -33.78 34.67
CA CYS A 28 7.14 -33.69 33.70
C CYS A 28 7.13 -34.85 32.70
N SER A 29 6.77 -36.06 33.14
CA SER A 29 6.66 -37.23 32.26
C SER A 29 5.49 -37.09 31.28
N ILE A 30 4.34 -36.58 31.74
CA ILE A 30 3.18 -36.32 30.87
C ILE A 30 3.52 -35.24 29.84
N ILE A 31 4.15 -34.14 30.24
CA ILE A 31 4.58 -33.07 29.32
C ILE A 31 5.60 -33.60 28.30
N SER A 32 6.56 -34.42 28.74
CA SER A 32 7.54 -35.05 27.85
C SER A 32 6.87 -35.99 26.85
N LEU A 33 5.84 -36.74 27.28
CA LEU A 33 5.03 -37.58 26.41
C LEU A 33 4.28 -36.75 25.37
N ILE A 34 3.65 -35.64 25.79
CA ILE A 34 2.95 -34.71 24.89
C ILE A 34 3.90 -34.10 23.87
N LEU A 35 5.10 -33.67 24.28
CA LEU A 35 6.11 -33.12 23.37
C LEU A 35 6.66 -34.17 22.42
N TYR A 36 6.87 -35.40 22.88
CA TYR A 36 7.30 -36.53 22.06
C TYR A 36 6.25 -36.87 20.98
N PHE A 37 4.97 -36.93 21.36
CA PHE A 37 3.89 -37.13 20.39
C PHE A 37 3.56 -35.88 19.58
N SER A 38 3.93 -34.68 20.03
CA SER A 38 3.68 -33.43 19.30
C SER A 38 4.42 -33.37 17.96
N SER A 39 5.58 -34.02 17.82
CA SER A 39 6.24 -34.19 16.52
C SER A 39 5.55 -35.22 15.63
N GLU A 40 4.93 -36.25 16.21
CA GLU A 40 4.19 -37.31 15.50
C GLU A 40 2.80 -36.83 15.03
N ILE A 41 2.14 -35.96 15.80
CA ILE A 41 0.81 -35.38 15.51
C ILE A 41 0.85 -34.39 14.30
N GLN A 42 2.01 -34.19 13.67
CA GLN A 42 2.13 -33.40 12.43
C GLN A 42 1.43 -34.04 11.21
N GLU A 43 1.04 -35.31 11.33
CA GLU A 43 0.32 -36.08 10.32
C GLU A 43 -1.14 -36.26 10.76
N PHE A 44 -2.05 -35.44 10.22
CA PHE A 44 -3.48 -35.69 10.35
C PHE A 44 -3.95 -36.47 9.13
N SER A 45 -4.52 -37.66 9.35
CA SER A 45 -5.21 -38.41 8.31
C SER A 45 -6.68 -38.00 8.30
N ILE A 46 -7.09 -37.29 7.25
CA ILE A 46 -8.52 -37.02 6.96
C ILE A 46 -8.87 -37.88 5.75
N ALA A 47 -9.84 -38.79 5.93
CA ALA A 47 -10.38 -39.64 4.87
C ALA A 47 -9.33 -40.47 4.09
N GLY A 48 -8.29 -40.97 4.77
CA GLY A 48 -7.30 -41.89 4.19
C GLY A 48 -6.14 -41.23 3.44
N ASN A 49 -6.05 -39.89 3.42
CA ASN A 49 -4.88 -39.17 2.92
C ASN A 49 -4.09 -38.58 4.09
N ILE A 50 -2.81 -38.94 4.20
CA ILE A 50 -1.90 -38.40 5.22
C ILE A 50 -1.57 -36.96 4.83
N VAL A 51 -2.11 -35.98 5.55
CA VAL A 51 -1.84 -34.56 5.32
C VAL A 51 -0.80 -34.08 6.31
N LYS A 52 0.41 -33.81 5.81
CA LYS A 52 1.49 -33.19 6.60
C LYS A 52 1.22 -31.69 6.73
N LEU A 53 0.84 -31.24 7.94
CA LEU A 53 0.51 -29.82 8.19
C LEU A 53 1.62 -28.84 7.78
N ARG A 54 2.87 -29.26 7.93
CA ARG A 54 4.05 -28.48 7.50
C ARG A 54 4.11 -28.27 5.99
N GLU A 55 3.70 -29.26 5.20
CA GLU A 55 3.64 -29.14 3.74
C GLU A 55 2.49 -28.23 3.30
N VAL A 56 1.33 -28.34 3.95
CA VAL A 56 0.20 -27.44 3.70
C VAL A 56 0.57 -25.99 4.01
N ARG A 57 1.21 -25.74 5.16
CA ARG A 57 1.71 -24.41 5.53
C ARG A 57 2.72 -23.87 4.52
N LYS A 58 3.73 -24.67 4.13
CA LYS A 58 4.70 -24.28 3.11
C LYS A 58 4.06 -23.96 1.75
N LYS A 59 3.05 -24.74 1.35
CA LYS A 59 2.29 -24.48 0.11
C LYS A 59 1.52 -23.16 0.23
N ALA A 60 0.87 -22.90 1.36
CA ALA A 60 0.18 -21.65 1.61
C ALA A 60 1.13 -20.44 1.57
N ASP A 61 2.28 -20.52 2.25
CA ASP A 61 3.30 -19.47 2.25
C ASP A 61 3.82 -19.19 0.83
N LYS A 62 4.05 -20.24 0.03
CA LYS A 62 4.46 -20.11 -1.37
C LYS A 62 3.39 -19.44 -2.23
N VAL A 63 2.13 -19.83 -2.09
CA VAL A 63 1.01 -19.23 -2.83
C VAL A 63 0.83 -17.76 -2.45
N LEU A 64 0.98 -17.40 -1.17
CA LEU A 64 0.94 -16.01 -0.72
C LEU A 64 2.06 -15.17 -1.36
N ALA A 65 3.29 -15.69 -1.40
CA ALA A 65 4.41 -15.02 -2.06
C ALA A 65 4.17 -14.83 -3.56
N GLU A 66 3.68 -15.87 -4.25
CA GLU A 66 3.34 -15.80 -5.69
C GLU A 66 2.21 -14.79 -5.95
N LEU A 67 1.20 -14.75 -5.07
CA LEU A 67 0.09 -13.80 -5.16
C LEU A 67 0.56 -12.35 -4.97
N GLN A 68 1.45 -12.09 -4.01
CA GLN A 68 2.05 -10.76 -3.82
C GLN A 68 2.83 -10.30 -5.04
N VAL A 69 3.64 -11.18 -5.63
CA VAL A 69 4.38 -10.88 -6.87
C VAL A 69 3.42 -10.59 -8.03
N SER A 70 2.34 -11.35 -8.14
CA SER A 70 1.29 -11.15 -9.15
C SER A 70 0.60 -9.79 -8.99
N HIS A 71 0.19 -9.44 -7.76
CA HIS A 71 -0.41 -8.13 -7.45
C HIS A 71 0.54 -6.99 -7.79
N LEU A 72 1.81 -7.10 -7.42
CA LEU A 72 2.81 -6.09 -7.74
C LEU A 72 2.94 -5.90 -9.27
N ALA A 73 3.06 -6.99 -10.02
CA ALA A 73 3.16 -6.93 -11.49
C ALA A 73 1.90 -6.32 -12.13
N MET A 74 0.71 -6.69 -11.63
CA MET A 74 -0.56 -6.15 -12.08
C MET A 74 -0.65 -4.64 -11.83
N PHE A 75 -0.38 -4.18 -10.61
CA PHE A 75 -0.42 -2.75 -10.30
C PHE A 75 0.62 -1.94 -11.09
N LYS A 76 1.82 -2.50 -11.31
CA LYS A 76 2.81 -1.88 -12.20
C LYS A 76 2.25 -1.69 -13.61
N PHE A 77 1.59 -2.70 -14.16
CA PHE A 77 0.99 -2.63 -15.49
C PHE A 77 -0.18 -1.64 -15.55
N LEU A 78 -1.04 -1.61 -14.54
CA LEU A 78 -2.17 -0.69 -14.45
C LEU A 78 -1.69 0.77 -14.33
N LEU A 79 -0.65 1.04 -13.54
CA LEU A 79 -0.04 2.37 -13.42
C LEU A 79 0.54 2.86 -14.74
N GLU A 80 1.19 1.99 -15.52
CA GLU A 80 1.65 2.37 -16.86
C GLU A 80 0.48 2.61 -17.82
N SER A 81 -0.61 1.86 -17.66
CA SER A 81 -1.80 2.01 -18.50
C SER A 81 -2.56 3.30 -18.19
N SER A 82 -2.62 3.73 -16.93
CA SER A 82 -3.32 4.95 -16.50
C SER A 82 -2.68 6.25 -17.04
N LYS A 83 -1.44 6.18 -17.54
CA LYS A 83 -0.77 7.32 -18.18
C LYS A 83 -1.34 7.62 -19.57
N LYS A 84 -1.91 6.61 -20.24
CA LYS A 84 -2.38 6.72 -21.62
C LYS A 84 -3.65 7.58 -21.66
N PHE A 85 -3.73 8.47 -22.65
CA PHE A 85 -4.94 9.25 -22.90
C PHE A 85 -6.05 8.35 -23.46
N GLY A 86 -7.28 8.59 -23.03
CA GLY A 86 -8.45 8.06 -23.71
C GLY A 86 -8.50 8.66 -25.12
N GLY A 87 -8.65 7.83 -26.16
CA GLY A 87 -8.83 8.34 -27.51
C GLY A 87 -10.12 9.15 -27.59
N GLY A 88 -10.02 10.49 -27.62
CA GLY A 88 -11.16 11.40 -27.59
C GLY A 88 -10.78 12.83 -27.96
N PHE A 89 -11.78 13.68 -28.14
CA PHE A 89 -11.58 15.13 -28.31
C PHE A 89 -11.21 15.75 -26.96
N ALA A 90 -10.35 16.78 -26.98
CA ALA A 90 -9.93 17.48 -25.77
C ALA A 90 -11.14 17.96 -24.96
N SER A 91 -11.25 17.52 -23.71
CA SER A 91 -12.30 17.94 -22.78
C SER A 91 -11.97 19.33 -22.21
N ILE A 92 -12.99 20.19 -22.09
CA ILE A 92 -12.89 21.51 -21.39
C ILE A 92 -13.26 21.33 -19.90
N SER A 93 -12.99 20.15 -19.35
CA SER A 93 -13.25 19.82 -17.95
C SER A 93 -12.14 20.38 -17.06
N PRO A 94 -12.47 20.93 -15.87
CA PRO A 94 -11.47 21.34 -14.88
C PRO A 94 -10.59 20.17 -14.40
N LYS A 95 -11.08 18.95 -14.58
CA LYS A 95 -10.40 17.71 -14.21
C LYS A 95 -9.95 16.95 -15.46
N ASP A 96 -8.66 16.61 -15.52
CA ASP A 96 -8.15 15.61 -16.45
C ASP A 96 -8.82 14.25 -16.19
N GLU A 97 -9.38 13.64 -17.23
CA GLU A 97 -10.17 12.42 -17.16
C GLU A 97 -9.42 11.24 -16.51
N ARG A 98 -8.09 11.20 -16.64
CA ARG A 98 -7.24 10.12 -16.12
C ARG A 98 -7.06 10.18 -14.61
N ILE A 99 -7.41 11.30 -13.98
CA ILE A 99 -7.21 11.49 -12.54
C ILE A 99 -8.09 10.53 -11.75
N ASP A 100 -9.35 10.32 -12.14
CA ASP A 100 -10.24 9.43 -11.40
C ASP A 100 -9.74 7.99 -11.43
N ASP A 101 -9.33 7.51 -12.61
CA ASP A 101 -8.76 6.16 -12.77
C ASP A 101 -7.47 6.01 -11.95
N PHE A 102 -6.61 7.03 -11.94
CA PHE A 102 -5.39 7.02 -11.14
C PHE A 102 -5.67 7.04 -9.63
N LEU A 103 -6.62 7.86 -9.16
CA LEU A 103 -6.98 7.93 -7.75
C LEU A 103 -7.58 6.62 -7.27
N PHE A 104 -8.48 6.02 -8.06
CA PHE A 104 -9.03 4.69 -7.77
C PHE A 104 -7.92 3.65 -7.69
N LEU A 105 -7.00 3.63 -8.66
CA LEU A 105 -5.87 2.69 -8.66
C LEU A 105 -4.96 2.91 -7.45
N TYR A 106 -4.65 4.15 -7.12
CA TYR A 106 -3.81 4.50 -5.99
C TYR A 106 -4.43 4.08 -4.65
N GLU A 107 -5.75 4.26 -4.47
CA GLU A 107 -6.47 3.79 -3.30
C GLU A 107 -6.36 2.27 -3.14
N ASN A 108 -6.53 1.52 -4.22
CA ASN A 108 -6.38 0.05 -4.20
C ASN A 108 -4.94 -0.38 -3.86
N ILE A 109 -3.93 0.36 -4.33
CA ILE A 109 -2.53 0.11 -3.98
C ILE A 109 -2.28 0.40 -2.49
N GLU A 110 -2.87 1.48 -1.96
CA GLU A 110 -2.76 1.84 -0.55
C GLU A 110 -3.40 0.79 0.35
N GLN A 111 -4.61 0.32 -0.01
CA GLN A 111 -5.28 -0.78 0.69
C GLN A 111 -4.50 -2.10 0.62
N ALA A 112 -3.78 -2.34 -0.48
CA ALA A 112 -2.90 -3.51 -0.62
C ALA A 112 -1.57 -3.38 0.14
N GLY A 113 -1.25 -2.20 0.68
CA GLY A 113 0.00 -1.95 1.40
C GLY A 113 1.24 -1.91 0.50
N LEU A 114 1.08 -1.69 -0.81
CA LEU A 114 2.16 -1.77 -1.80
C LEU A 114 2.70 -0.40 -2.24
N VAL A 115 2.48 0.64 -1.43
CA VAL A 115 2.85 2.04 -1.78
C VAL A 115 4.37 2.20 -1.88
N GLU A 116 5.13 1.55 -1.00
CA GLU A 116 6.58 1.63 -0.96
C GLU A 116 7.19 0.95 -2.20
N GLU A 117 6.77 -0.28 -2.50
CA GLU A 117 7.27 -1.07 -3.62
C GLU A 117 6.90 -0.49 -5.00
N LEU A 118 5.88 0.36 -5.05
CA LEU A 118 5.40 1.03 -6.26
C LEU A 118 5.70 2.53 -6.28
N ALA A 119 6.43 3.05 -5.29
CA ALA A 119 6.61 4.48 -5.06
C ALA A 119 7.12 5.23 -6.29
N GLU A 120 8.15 4.71 -6.97
CA GLU A 120 8.71 5.35 -8.17
C GLU A 120 7.66 5.51 -9.29
N LYS A 121 6.85 4.47 -9.52
CA LYS A 121 5.80 4.51 -10.54
C LYS A 121 4.64 5.40 -10.15
N ILE A 122 4.23 5.36 -8.89
CA ILE A 122 3.18 6.25 -8.35
C ILE A 122 3.62 7.71 -8.52
N ALA A 123 4.85 8.04 -8.11
CA ALA A 123 5.40 9.38 -8.26
C ALA A 123 5.45 9.81 -9.73
N GLY A 124 5.89 8.92 -10.64
CA GLY A 124 5.91 9.21 -12.07
C GLY A 124 4.52 9.45 -12.67
N CYS A 125 3.51 8.68 -12.27
CA CYS A 125 2.12 8.90 -12.70
C CYS A 125 1.56 10.22 -12.15
N ALA A 126 1.75 10.47 -10.85
CA ALA A 126 1.29 11.68 -10.21
C ALA A 126 1.93 12.93 -10.84
N GLU A 127 3.25 12.91 -11.08
CA GLU A 127 3.96 14.01 -11.75
C GLU A 127 3.41 14.26 -13.17
N LEU A 128 3.18 13.22 -13.95
CA LEU A 128 2.63 13.34 -15.29
C LEU A 128 1.24 14.00 -15.27
N LEU A 129 0.36 13.55 -14.38
CA LEU A 129 -0.99 14.10 -14.25
C LEU A 129 -0.97 15.53 -13.69
N MET A 130 -0.03 15.85 -12.79
CA MET A 130 0.17 17.22 -12.32
C MET A 130 0.53 18.16 -13.47
N ARG A 131 1.47 17.75 -14.34
CA ARG A 131 1.83 18.53 -15.53
C ARG A 131 0.65 18.69 -16.47
N ALA A 132 -0.11 17.63 -16.70
CA ALA A 132 -1.31 17.69 -17.51
C ALA A 132 -2.34 18.70 -16.95
N GLN A 133 -2.51 18.75 -15.63
CA GLN A 133 -3.40 19.72 -15.00
C GLN A 133 -2.93 21.17 -15.09
N VAL A 134 -1.61 21.43 -15.05
CA VAL A 134 -1.09 22.78 -15.30
C VAL A 134 -1.36 23.19 -16.75
N VAL A 135 -1.18 22.27 -17.71
CA VAL A 135 -1.50 22.53 -19.12
C VAL A 135 -2.99 22.81 -19.31
N ASN A 136 -3.86 22.02 -18.68
CA ASN A 136 -5.32 22.22 -18.70
C ASN A 136 -5.73 23.57 -18.07
N CYS A 137 -5.11 23.92 -16.93
CA CYS A 137 -5.28 25.23 -16.31
C CYS A 137 -4.90 26.34 -17.30
N SER A 138 -3.72 26.23 -17.91
CA SER A 138 -3.15 27.22 -18.82
C SER A 138 -3.95 27.42 -20.12
N SER A 139 -4.56 26.36 -20.63
CA SER A 139 -5.29 26.41 -21.90
C SER A 139 -6.67 27.04 -21.73
N SER A 140 -7.37 26.71 -20.64
CA SER A 140 -8.81 26.94 -20.51
C SER A 140 -9.21 27.93 -19.41
N TYR A 141 -8.37 28.16 -18.39
CA TYR A 141 -8.81 28.85 -17.17
C TYR A 141 -7.91 30.01 -16.72
N ALA A 142 -6.58 29.85 -16.81
CA ALA A 142 -5.63 30.87 -16.40
C ALA A 142 -4.45 30.96 -17.38
N LYS A 143 -3.67 32.04 -17.31
CA LYS A 143 -2.39 32.19 -18.01
C LYS A 143 -1.28 31.89 -17.01
N VAL A 144 -0.78 30.66 -17.02
CA VAL A 144 0.29 30.19 -16.14
C VAL A 144 1.40 29.55 -16.97
N ASP A 145 2.63 29.54 -16.47
CA ASP A 145 3.76 28.92 -17.17
C ASP A 145 3.70 27.39 -17.06
N CYS A 146 3.37 26.72 -18.15
CA CYS A 146 3.27 25.25 -18.19
C CYS A 146 4.60 24.51 -18.00
N ASN A 147 5.75 25.19 -18.10
CA ASN A 147 7.07 24.58 -17.92
C ASN A 147 7.54 24.63 -16.47
N LYS A 148 6.94 25.50 -15.65
CA LYS A 148 7.30 25.65 -14.25
C LYS A 148 6.69 24.52 -13.41
N TYR A 149 7.49 24.02 -12.47
CA TYR A 149 7.01 23.11 -11.44
C TYR A 149 6.53 23.93 -10.24
N TYR A 150 5.27 23.79 -9.88
CA TYR A 150 4.63 24.58 -8.83
C TYR A 150 4.47 23.78 -7.54
N THR A 151 4.51 24.45 -6.40
CA THR A 151 3.75 24.00 -5.24
C THR A 151 2.26 24.35 -5.43
N PRO A 152 1.32 23.64 -4.77
CA PRO A 152 -0.10 23.96 -4.91
C PRO A 152 -0.44 25.41 -4.57
N ASP A 153 0.21 25.98 -3.55
CA ASP A 153 -0.04 27.36 -3.13
C ASP A 153 0.55 28.38 -4.11
N GLU A 154 1.72 28.11 -4.71
CA GLU A 154 2.26 28.93 -5.80
C GLU A 154 1.36 28.93 -7.02
N LEU A 155 0.83 27.76 -7.41
CA LEU A 155 -0.10 27.66 -8.54
C LEU A 155 -1.40 28.41 -8.24
N THR A 156 -1.95 28.27 -7.02
CA THR A 156 -3.13 29.05 -6.59
C THR A 156 -2.87 30.55 -6.71
N ASN A 157 -1.76 31.03 -6.14
CA ASN A 157 -1.42 32.45 -6.12
C ASN A 157 -1.14 33.02 -7.51
N GLU A 158 -0.58 32.22 -8.42
CA GLU A 158 -0.30 32.65 -9.79
C GLU A 158 -1.55 32.64 -10.66
N ALA A 159 -2.36 31.57 -10.57
CA ALA A 159 -3.55 31.39 -11.39
C ALA A 159 -4.70 32.34 -11.03
N LEU A 160 -4.83 32.75 -9.76
CA LEU A 160 -5.90 33.64 -9.28
C LEU A 160 -5.62 35.14 -9.43
N ARG A 161 -4.48 35.51 -10.04
CA ARG A 161 -4.21 36.91 -10.38
C ARG A 161 -5.22 37.37 -11.43
N SER A 162 -5.85 38.53 -11.22
CA SER A 162 -6.88 39.06 -12.13
C SER A 162 -6.40 39.16 -13.59
N GLU A 163 -5.12 39.46 -13.80
CA GLU A 163 -4.48 39.53 -15.13
C GLU A 163 -4.30 38.16 -15.82
N ASN A 164 -4.25 37.09 -15.04
CA ASN A 164 -4.03 35.73 -15.50
C ASN A 164 -5.33 34.97 -15.74
N ILE A 165 -6.44 35.35 -15.09
CA ILE A 165 -7.73 34.68 -15.28
C ILE A 165 -8.18 34.85 -16.73
N ARG A 166 -8.51 33.73 -17.39
CA ARG A 166 -9.10 33.74 -18.72
C ARG A 166 -10.60 33.90 -18.57
N GLN A 167 -11.12 35.07 -18.96
CA GLN A 167 -12.55 35.33 -18.93
C GLN A 167 -13.27 34.49 -19.99
N GLY A 168 -14.26 33.71 -19.55
CA GLY A 168 -15.17 33.02 -20.46
C GLY A 168 -16.22 33.98 -21.04
N ASN A 169 -16.62 33.81 -22.30
CA ASN A 169 -17.63 34.67 -22.95
C ASN A 169 -19.01 34.65 -22.27
N SER A 170 -19.27 33.68 -21.38
CA SER A 170 -20.56 33.44 -20.75
C SER A 170 -20.50 33.33 -19.22
N ARG A 171 -19.36 33.62 -18.60
CA ARG A 171 -19.13 33.44 -17.16
C ARG A 171 -18.71 34.76 -16.52
N THR A 172 -19.08 34.93 -15.27
CA THR A 172 -18.57 36.01 -14.42
C THR A 172 -17.13 35.73 -13.99
N GLU A 173 -16.38 36.76 -13.61
CA GLU A 173 -15.02 36.58 -13.10
C GLU A 173 -14.99 35.66 -11.86
N GLU A 174 -16.01 35.73 -11.01
CA GLU A 174 -16.11 34.88 -9.83
C GLU A 174 -16.30 33.39 -10.19
N GLU A 175 -17.12 33.10 -11.21
CA GLU A 175 -17.28 31.73 -11.71
C GLU A 175 -15.98 31.21 -12.34
N ASP A 176 -15.23 32.05 -13.06
CA ASP A 176 -13.92 31.68 -13.60
C ASP A 176 -12.90 31.40 -12.46
N ARG A 177 -12.93 32.19 -11.37
CA ARG A 177 -12.10 31.96 -10.17
C ARG A 177 -12.41 30.62 -9.50
N LEU A 178 -13.68 30.26 -9.38
CA LEU A 178 -14.09 28.98 -8.81
C LEU A 178 -13.59 27.80 -9.63
N LEU A 179 -13.63 27.90 -10.96
CA LEU A 179 -13.09 26.85 -11.85
C LEU A 179 -11.57 26.74 -11.73
N VAL A 180 -10.85 27.87 -11.63
CA VAL A 180 -9.41 27.85 -11.36
C VAL A 180 -9.12 27.13 -10.04
N LEU A 181 -9.85 27.44 -8.97
CA LEU A 181 -9.72 26.76 -7.69
C LEU A 181 -9.98 25.26 -7.80
N GLU A 182 -10.99 24.85 -8.58
CA GLU A 182 -11.30 23.45 -8.82
C GLU A 182 -10.13 22.72 -9.50
N VAL A 183 -9.59 23.28 -10.59
CA VAL A 183 -8.41 22.71 -11.29
C VAL A 183 -7.23 22.55 -10.33
N VAL A 184 -6.94 23.58 -9.52
CA VAL A 184 -5.82 23.56 -8.58
C VAL A 184 -6.07 22.59 -7.42
N SER A 185 -7.32 22.31 -7.06
CA SER A 185 -7.65 21.31 -6.04
C SER A 185 -7.23 19.90 -6.48
N TYR A 186 -7.48 19.53 -7.73
CA TYR A 186 -7.04 18.25 -8.29
C TYR A 186 -5.51 18.18 -8.39
N TYR A 187 -4.87 19.28 -8.80
CA TYR A 187 -3.41 19.39 -8.78
C TYR A 187 -2.84 19.14 -7.37
N ARG A 188 -3.45 19.75 -6.34
CA ARG A 188 -3.04 19.58 -4.93
C ARG A 188 -3.14 18.13 -4.48
N THR A 189 -4.21 17.43 -4.83
CA THR A 189 -4.37 16.00 -4.52
C THR A 189 -3.24 15.17 -5.13
N LEU A 190 -2.92 15.39 -6.41
CA LEU A 190 -1.83 14.69 -7.08
C LEU A 190 -0.46 15.05 -6.47
N TYR A 191 -0.23 16.32 -6.14
CA TYR A 191 0.99 16.81 -5.48
C TYR A 191 1.22 16.11 -4.12
N ASN A 192 0.16 15.92 -3.34
CA ASN A 192 0.25 15.21 -2.06
C ASN A 192 0.63 13.74 -2.24
N ILE A 193 0.04 13.07 -3.24
CA ILE A 193 0.40 11.69 -3.59
C ILE A 193 1.86 11.62 -4.06
N PHE A 194 2.28 12.55 -4.91
CA PHE A 194 3.67 12.65 -5.38
C PHE A 194 4.65 12.79 -4.21
N LEU A 195 4.39 13.70 -3.27
CA LEU A 195 5.22 13.85 -2.07
C LEU A 195 5.23 12.60 -1.20
N LYS A 196 4.07 11.96 -1.00
CA LYS A 196 3.96 10.72 -0.22
C LYS A 196 4.80 9.61 -0.84
N ALA A 197 4.72 9.42 -2.15
CA ALA A 197 5.51 8.42 -2.87
C ALA A 197 7.01 8.76 -2.88
N LYS A 198 7.38 10.04 -3.05
CA LYS A 198 8.78 10.46 -3.08
C LYS A 198 9.55 10.14 -1.80
N LYS A 199 8.89 10.12 -0.64
CA LYS A 199 9.50 9.72 0.65
C LYS A 199 10.16 8.33 0.63
N TYR A 200 9.68 7.42 -0.22
CA TYR A 200 10.18 6.04 -0.33
C TYR A 200 11.24 5.86 -1.44
N THR A 201 11.61 6.93 -2.15
CA THR A 201 12.56 6.87 -3.29
C THR A 201 13.87 7.62 -3.03
N ILE A 202 14.07 8.10 -1.79
CA ILE A 202 15.27 8.83 -1.33
C ILE A 202 16.24 7.85 -0.68
#